data_AF-A0A2D7J154-F1
#
_entry.id   AF-A0A2D7J154-F1
#
_cell.length_a   1.000
_cell.length_b   1.000
_cell.length_c   1.000
_cell.angle_alpha   90.00
_cell.angle_beta   90.00
_cell.angle_gamma   90.00
#
_symmetry.space_group_name_H-M   'P 1'
#
loop_
_entity.id
_entity.type
_entity.pdbx_description
1 polymer ?
#
loop_
_entity_poly.entity_id
_entity_poly.type
_entity_poly.pdbx_seq_one_letter_code
_entity_poly.pdbx_strand_id
1 'polypeptide(L)'
;MIMDELTQRQMEMVREERLRRSRQQFEYVRLNLINVGVLSLFAIFGASSGDVGGILAKISADKIVLSLMVVLALVSTTLFFLWMDDAISIAGFDHYLKEVEETHALEGGAYWFAHREKLNKTAVFSLKHWLFNTAVLLAFVCPPIILLLFILLAKGPDLPGIALFGLFTLIVLLLLGPFFIWRFFSRRLYG
;
A
#
# COMPACT_ATOMS: atom_id res chain seq x y z
N MET A 1 -1.95 40.19 15.65
CA MET A 1 -2.18 39.29 16.79
C MET A 1 -3.30 38.26 16.57
N ILE A 2 -4.41 38.56 15.85
CA ILE A 2 -5.46 37.54 15.56
C ILE A 2 -5.05 36.57 14.43
N MET A 3 -4.17 37.00 13.52
CA MET A 3 -3.73 36.20 12.37
C MET A 3 -2.81 35.03 12.76
N ASP A 4 -2.01 35.16 13.82
CA ASP A 4 -1.06 34.12 14.25
C ASP A 4 -1.78 32.94 14.94
N GLU A 5 -2.79 33.21 15.77
CA GLU A 5 -3.57 32.15 16.44
C GLU A 5 -4.40 31.33 15.44
N LEU A 6 -4.98 31.98 14.42
CA LEU A 6 -5.79 31.29 13.43
C LEU A 6 -4.93 30.37 12.55
N THR A 7 -3.73 30.84 12.16
CA THR A 7 -2.75 30.08 11.38
C THR A 7 -2.20 28.89 12.19
N GLN A 8 -1.93 29.09 13.49
CA GLN A 8 -1.52 28.00 14.38
C GLN A 8 -2.60 26.91 14.52
N ARG A 9 -3.86 27.29 14.75
CA ARG A 9 -4.98 26.33 14.82
C ARG A 9 -5.17 25.58 13.50
N GLN A 10 -5.02 26.25 12.36
CA GLN A 10 -5.06 25.58 11.05
C GLN A 10 -3.93 24.56 10.90
N MET A 11 -2.71 24.90 11.32
CA MET A 11 -1.59 23.96 11.31
C MET A 11 -1.83 22.75 12.23
N GLU A 12 -2.41 22.96 13.41
CA GLU A 12 -2.78 21.87 14.32
C GLU A 12 -3.82 20.94 13.69
N MET A 13 -4.89 21.48 13.11
CA MET A 13 -5.90 20.68 12.41
C MET A 13 -5.30 19.87 11.25
N VAL A 14 -4.41 20.48 10.46
CA VAL A 14 -3.72 19.77 9.36
C VAL A 14 -2.82 18.66 9.90
N ARG A 15 -2.11 18.90 11.01
CA ARG A 15 -1.24 17.88 11.66
C ARG A 15 -2.06 16.71 12.21
N GLU A 16 -3.19 16.98 12.85
CA GLU A 16 -4.09 15.94 13.36
C GLU A 16 -4.66 15.08 12.24
N GLU A 17 -5.14 15.72 11.17
CA GLU A 17 -5.69 15.02 10.01
C GLU A 17 -4.61 14.18 9.29
N ARG A 18 -3.41 14.73 9.14
CA ARG A 18 -2.26 13.99 8.60
C ARG A 18 -1.89 12.79 9.46
N LEU A 19 -1.93 12.91 10.79
CA LEU A 19 -1.69 11.80 11.72
C LEU A 19 -2.79 10.74 11.61
N ARG A 20 -4.07 11.16 11.53
CA ARG A 20 -5.23 10.29 11.36
C ARG A 20 -5.08 9.45 10.10
N ARG A 21 -4.80 10.06 8.96
CA ARG A 21 -4.58 9.36 7.68
C ARG A 21 -3.35 8.46 7.71
N SER A 22 -2.26 8.88 8.36
CA SER A 22 -1.08 8.01 8.54
C SER A 22 -1.39 6.74 9.35
N ARG A 23 -2.29 6.82 10.34
CA ARG A 23 -2.76 5.63 11.08
C ARG A 23 -3.65 4.74 10.20
N GLN A 24 -4.53 5.35 9.39
CA GLN A 24 -5.37 4.61 8.45
C GLN A 24 -4.55 3.84 7.42
N GLN A 25 -3.50 4.45 6.85
CA GLN A 25 -2.55 3.76 5.97
C GLN A 25 -1.94 2.51 6.60
N PHE A 26 -1.57 2.59 7.88
CA PHE A 26 -1.01 1.45 8.60
C PHE A 26 -2.05 0.34 8.77
N GLU A 27 -3.29 0.67 9.09
CA GLU A 27 -4.38 -0.30 9.17
C GLU A 27 -4.68 -0.96 7.82
N TYR A 28 -4.66 -0.22 6.71
CA TYR A 28 -4.83 -0.80 5.37
C TYR A 28 -3.74 -1.81 5.03
N VAL A 29 -2.47 -1.48 5.31
CA VAL A 29 -1.34 -2.40 5.12
C VAL A 29 -1.48 -3.63 6.01
N ARG A 30 -1.85 -3.45 7.28
CA ARG A 30 -2.06 -4.54 8.23
C ARG A 30 -3.15 -5.50 7.77
N LEU A 31 -4.32 -4.97 7.38
CA LEU A 31 -5.44 -5.77 6.89
C LEU A 31 -5.04 -6.54 5.62
N ASN A 32 -4.26 -5.92 4.72
CA ASN A 32 -3.80 -6.62 3.54
C ASN A 32 -2.72 -7.67 3.81
N LEU A 33 -1.83 -7.45 4.77
CA LEU A 33 -0.88 -8.48 5.20
C LEU A 33 -1.58 -9.69 5.81
N ILE A 34 -2.70 -9.48 6.52
CA ILE A 34 -3.57 -10.57 6.99
C ILE A 34 -4.16 -11.31 5.78
N ASN A 35 -4.68 -10.59 4.77
CA ASN A 35 -5.14 -11.21 3.51
C ASN A 35 -4.03 -12.04 2.83
N VAL A 36 -2.81 -11.52 2.74
CA VAL A 36 -1.65 -12.25 2.19
C VAL A 36 -1.39 -13.52 3.00
N GLY A 37 -1.41 -13.44 4.33
CA GLY A 37 -1.24 -14.59 5.21
C GLY A 37 -2.31 -15.66 4.98
N VAL A 38 -3.58 -15.27 4.92
CA VAL A 38 -4.70 -16.18 4.64
C VAL A 38 -4.55 -16.85 3.27
N LEU A 39 -4.24 -16.08 2.22
CA LEU A 39 -3.99 -16.61 0.88
C LEU A 39 -2.79 -17.58 0.84
N SER A 40 -1.73 -17.27 1.59
CA SER A 40 -0.53 -18.11 1.69
C SER A 40 -0.80 -19.43 2.42
N LEU A 41 -1.67 -19.42 3.44
CA LEU A 41 -2.07 -20.65 4.14
C LEU A 41 -2.80 -21.62 3.20
N PHE A 42 -3.70 -21.13 2.34
CA PHE A 42 -4.34 -21.96 1.32
C PHE A 42 -3.32 -22.58 0.36
N ALA A 43 -2.25 -21.84 0.02
CA ALA A 43 -1.17 -22.36 -0.81
C ALA A 43 -0.31 -23.41 -0.09
N ILE A 44 0.04 -23.20 1.18
CA ILE A 44 0.92 -24.08 1.98
C ILE A 44 0.22 -25.38 2.38
N PHE A 45 -1.02 -25.33 2.87
CA PHE A 45 -1.78 -26.54 3.19
C PHE A 45 -2.10 -27.37 1.93
N GLY A 46 -2.14 -26.73 0.75
CA GLY A 46 -2.19 -27.43 -0.52
C GLY A 46 -0.88 -28.10 -0.93
N ALA A 47 0.26 -27.68 -0.39
CA ALA A 47 1.59 -28.17 -0.77
C ALA A 47 2.16 -29.28 0.16
N SER A 48 1.74 -29.34 1.43
CA SER A 48 2.27 -30.28 2.43
C SER A 48 1.89 -31.76 2.21
N SER A 49 1.17 -32.07 1.13
CA SER A 49 0.60 -33.38 0.80
C SER A 49 1.35 -34.10 -0.35
N GLY A 50 2.57 -33.67 -0.68
CA GLY A 50 3.50 -34.41 -1.55
C GLY A 50 3.25 -34.27 -3.05
N ASP A 51 2.06 -33.82 -3.46
CA ASP A 51 1.70 -33.49 -4.85
C ASP A 51 1.15 -32.06 -4.93
N VAL A 52 2.07 -31.09 -4.83
CA VAL A 52 1.78 -29.65 -4.78
C VAL A 52 0.98 -29.20 -6.01
N GLY A 53 1.25 -29.77 -7.18
CA GLY A 53 0.56 -29.46 -8.43
C GLY A 53 -0.87 -30.03 -8.47
N GLY A 54 -1.05 -31.30 -8.10
CA GLY A 54 -2.35 -31.96 -8.12
C GLY A 54 -3.34 -31.41 -7.08
N ILE A 55 -2.85 -30.92 -5.94
CA ILE A 55 -3.70 -30.44 -4.84
C ILE A 55 -4.01 -28.96 -4.97
N LEU A 56 -3.07 -28.13 -5.43
CA LEU A 56 -3.41 -26.77 -5.84
C LEU A 56 -4.38 -26.78 -7.04
N ALA A 57 -4.27 -27.74 -7.96
CA ALA A 57 -5.26 -27.95 -9.02
C ALA A 57 -6.64 -28.36 -8.46
N LYS A 58 -6.71 -29.23 -7.45
CA LYS A 58 -7.99 -29.59 -6.78
C LYS A 58 -8.61 -28.44 -5.99
N ILE A 59 -7.81 -27.70 -5.23
CA ILE A 59 -8.26 -26.54 -4.45
C ILE A 59 -8.69 -25.40 -5.38
N SER A 60 -7.97 -25.19 -6.48
CA SER A 60 -8.30 -24.16 -7.47
C SER A 60 -9.46 -24.56 -8.41
N ALA A 61 -9.74 -25.86 -8.56
CA ALA A 61 -10.95 -26.38 -9.19
C ALA A 61 -12.20 -26.25 -8.31
N ASP A 62 -12.03 -26.06 -6.99
CA ASP A 62 -13.14 -25.74 -6.10
C ASP A 62 -13.58 -24.29 -6.30
N LYS A 63 -14.78 -24.14 -6.88
CA LYS A 63 -15.39 -22.84 -7.18
C LYS A 63 -15.52 -21.96 -5.94
N ILE A 64 -15.66 -22.55 -4.74
CA ILE A 64 -15.78 -21.80 -3.49
C ILE A 64 -14.44 -21.14 -3.14
N VAL A 65 -13.34 -21.88 -3.22
CA VAL A 65 -12.00 -21.35 -2.92
C VAL A 65 -11.59 -20.30 -3.95
N LEU A 66 -11.81 -20.56 -5.24
CA LEU A 66 -11.54 -19.56 -6.28
C LEU A 66 -12.34 -18.28 -6.05
N SER A 67 -13.64 -18.39 -5.71
CA SER A 67 -14.48 -17.23 -5.41
C SER A 67 -13.98 -16.45 -4.20
N LEU A 68 -13.54 -17.14 -3.14
CA LEU A 68 -12.96 -16.52 -1.95
C LEU A 68 -11.66 -15.76 -2.29
N MET A 69 -10.79 -16.34 -3.12
CA MET A 69 -9.56 -15.68 -3.55
C MET A 69 -9.82 -14.44 -4.40
N VAL A 70 -10.83 -14.48 -5.28
CA VAL A 70 -11.26 -13.31 -6.05
C VAL A 70 -11.77 -12.21 -5.12
N VAL A 71 -12.59 -12.54 -4.12
CA VAL A 71 -13.07 -11.57 -3.11
C VAL A 71 -11.90 -10.96 -2.34
N LEU A 72 -10.95 -11.77 -1.88
CA LEU A 72 -9.77 -11.30 -1.15
C LEU A 72 -8.89 -10.39 -2.01
N ALA A 73 -8.74 -10.69 -3.30
CA ALA A 73 -8.02 -9.84 -4.24
C ALA A 73 -8.75 -8.52 -4.50
N LEU A 74 -10.09 -8.53 -4.62
CA LEU A 74 -10.89 -7.31 -4.74
C LEU A 74 -10.78 -6.44 -3.49
N VAL A 75 -10.91 -7.03 -2.30
CA VAL A 75 -10.69 -6.33 -1.02
C VAL A 75 -9.29 -5.74 -0.97
N SER A 76 -8.27 -6.51 -1.37
CA SER A 76 -6.89 -6.05 -1.42
C SER A 76 -6.68 -4.85 -2.35
N THR A 77 -7.31 -4.89 -3.51
CA THR A 77 -7.27 -3.81 -4.50
C THR A 77 -7.98 -2.56 -4.00
N THR A 78 -9.13 -2.70 -3.34
CA THR A 78 -9.84 -1.58 -2.72
C THR A 78 -9.00 -0.93 -1.61
N LEU A 79 -8.38 -1.74 -0.75
CA LEU A 79 -7.47 -1.25 0.30
C LEU A 79 -6.25 -0.54 -0.30
N PHE A 80 -5.77 -0.96 -1.46
CA PHE A 80 -4.69 -0.29 -2.17
C PHE A 80 -5.08 1.11 -2.62
N PHE A 81 -6.26 1.27 -3.22
CA PHE A 81 -6.76 2.57 -3.65
C PHE A 81 -6.97 3.52 -2.47
N LEU A 82 -7.54 3.03 -1.37
CA LEU A 82 -7.69 3.83 -0.13
C LEU A 82 -6.33 4.23 0.46
N TRP A 83 -5.38 3.30 0.49
CA TRP A 83 -4.03 3.58 0.95
C TRP A 83 -3.33 4.65 0.10
N MET A 84 -3.55 4.60 -1.22
CA MET A 84 -2.99 5.58 -2.16
C MET A 84 -3.62 6.96 -2.00
N ASP A 85 -4.95 7.06 -1.84
CA ASP A 85 -5.63 8.34 -1.57
C ASP A 85 -5.05 9.04 -0.33
N ASP A 86 -4.90 8.28 0.76
CA ASP A 86 -4.26 8.78 1.98
C ASP A 86 -2.79 9.12 1.76
N ALA A 87 -2.07 8.37 0.92
CA ALA A 87 -0.65 8.64 0.63
C ALA A 87 -0.48 10.00 -0.07
N ILE A 88 -1.31 10.27 -1.06
CA ILE A 88 -1.32 11.51 -1.83
C ILE A 88 -1.72 12.67 -0.91
N SER A 89 -2.76 12.48 -0.09
CA SER A 89 -3.23 13.50 0.85
C SER A 89 -2.18 13.86 1.90
N ILE A 90 -1.51 12.87 2.49
CA ILE A 90 -0.40 13.08 3.44
C ILE A 90 0.74 13.86 2.77
N ALA A 91 1.08 13.53 1.53
CA ALA A 91 2.15 14.21 0.82
C ALA A 91 1.77 15.67 0.48
N GLY A 92 0.49 15.93 0.17
CA GLY A 92 -0.04 17.29 0.02
C GLY A 92 0.02 18.10 1.31
N PHE A 93 -0.37 17.51 2.45
CA PHE A 93 -0.23 18.16 3.75
C PHE A 93 1.22 18.45 4.13
N ASP A 94 2.12 17.50 3.85
CA ASP A 94 3.55 17.67 4.11
C ASP A 94 4.14 18.83 3.29
N HIS A 95 3.72 19.00 2.03
CA HIS A 95 4.12 20.13 1.19
C HIS A 95 3.57 21.47 1.70
N TYR A 96 2.28 21.52 2.05
CA TYR A 96 1.66 22.71 2.64
C TYR A 96 2.36 23.14 3.95
N LEU A 97 2.64 22.19 4.85
CA LEU A 97 3.32 22.48 6.12
C LEU A 97 4.74 23.02 5.90
N LYS A 98 5.47 22.51 4.90
CA LYS A 98 6.78 23.03 4.52
C LYS A 98 6.67 24.47 4.02
N GLU A 99 5.75 24.76 3.11
CA GLU A 99 5.54 26.10 2.55
C GLU A 99 5.15 27.12 3.63
N VAL A 100 4.28 26.74 4.56
CA VAL A 100 3.88 27.59 5.68
C VAL A 100 5.07 27.87 6.61
N GLU A 101 5.89 26.87 6.93
CA GLU A 101 7.08 27.03 7.78
C GLU A 101 8.17 27.89 7.11
N GLU A 102 8.31 27.86 5.78
CA GLU A 102 9.26 28.68 5.03
C GLU A 102 8.78 30.14 4.87
N THR A 103 7.47 30.34 4.71
CA THR A 103 6.88 31.65 4.43
C THR A 103 6.63 32.47 5.71
N HIS A 104 6.26 31.79 6.79
CA HIS A 104 6.02 32.42 8.08
C HIS A 104 7.21 32.06 8.97
N ALA A 105 8.10 33.03 9.24
CA ALA A 105 9.11 32.90 10.27
C ALA A 105 8.40 32.73 11.62
N LEU A 106 8.05 31.50 11.97
CA LEU A 106 7.32 31.16 13.19
C LEU A 106 8.25 31.40 14.37
N GLU A 107 8.30 32.64 14.85
CA GLU A 107 8.88 32.99 16.15
C GLU A 107 8.15 32.16 17.22
N GLY A 108 8.85 31.23 17.86
CA GLY A 108 8.34 30.54 19.05
C GLY A 108 7.86 29.07 18.89
N GLY A 109 8.18 28.36 17.81
CA GLY A 109 8.37 26.90 17.95
C GLY A 109 7.45 25.92 17.21
N ALA A 110 6.92 26.27 16.05
CA ALA A 110 6.15 25.32 15.23
C ALA A 110 6.93 24.73 14.03
N TYR A 111 8.23 24.46 14.18
CA TYR A 111 9.11 23.83 13.16
C TYR A 111 8.92 22.30 13.06
N TRP A 112 7.70 21.86 12.76
CA TRP A 112 7.36 20.44 12.73
C TRP A 112 8.00 19.72 11.54
N PHE A 113 7.99 20.34 10.35
CA PHE A 113 8.57 19.76 9.15
C PHE A 113 10.10 19.68 9.28
N ALA A 114 10.76 20.77 9.69
CA ALA A 114 12.20 20.78 9.88
C ALA A 114 12.68 19.79 10.97
N HIS A 115 11.92 19.61 12.06
CA HIS A 115 12.24 18.61 13.09
C HIS A 115 12.05 17.18 12.57
N ARG A 116 10.96 16.92 11.83
CA ARG A 116 10.72 15.63 11.19
C ARG A 116 11.78 15.27 10.15
N GLU A 117 12.26 16.24 9.38
CA GLU A 117 13.32 16.01 8.40
C GLU A 117 14.62 15.56 9.08
N LYS A 118 14.97 16.15 10.23
CA LYS A 118 16.10 15.69 11.05
C LYS A 118 15.89 14.26 11.57
N LEU A 119 14.69 13.91 12.02
CA LEU A 119 14.35 12.55 12.47
C LEU A 119 14.45 11.54 11.32
N ASN A 120 13.99 11.89 10.12
CA ASN A 120 14.06 11.02 8.93
C ASN A 120 15.50 10.67 8.54
N LYS A 121 16.49 11.50 8.89
CA LYS A 121 17.92 11.25 8.63
C LYS A 121 18.55 10.24 9.61
N THR A 122 17.85 9.84 10.67
CA THR A 122 18.38 8.86 11.63
C THR A 122 18.29 7.43 11.08
N ALA A 123 19.27 6.59 11.44
CA ALA A 123 19.35 5.21 10.94
C ALA A 123 18.11 4.37 11.31
N VAL A 124 17.56 4.60 12.51
CA VAL A 124 16.33 3.94 12.99
C VAL A 124 15.14 4.28 12.08
N PHE A 125 15.00 5.53 11.67
CA PHE A 125 13.91 5.96 10.80
C PHE A 125 14.08 5.43 9.38
N SER A 126 15.31 5.40 8.87
CA SER A 126 15.62 4.77 7.57
C SER A 126 15.23 3.29 7.55
N LEU A 127 15.54 2.55 8.62
CA LEU A 127 15.14 1.15 8.75
C LEU A 127 13.61 0.99 8.81
N LYS A 128 12.93 1.82 9.61
CA LYS A 128 11.46 1.82 9.69
C LYS A 128 10.82 2.12 8.33
N HIS A 129 11.37 3.07 7.59
CA HIS A 129 10.89 3.43 6.26
C HIS A 129 11.08 2.28 5.26
N TRP A 130 12.23 1.61 5.29
CA TRP A 130 12.49 0.44 4.46
C TRP A 130 11.53 -0.73 4.78
N LEU A 131 11.33 -1.04 6.07
CA LEU A 131 10.38 -2.07 6.51
C LEU A 131 8.95 -1.76 6.06
N PHE A 132 8.53 -0.50 6.21
CA PHE A 132 7.19 -0.07 5.80
C PHE A 132 7.00 -0.15 4.29
N ASN A 133 7.96 0.32 3.49
CA ASN A 133 7.88 0.25 2.02
C ASN A 133 7.84 -1.22 1.54
N THR A 134 8.58 -2.10 2.20
CA THR A 134 8.56 -3.53 1.91
C THR A 134 7.22 -4.16 2.27
N ALA A 135 6.66 -3.80 3.43
CA ALA A 135 5.34 -4.25 3.86
C ALA A 135 4.23 -3.79 2.91
N VAL A 136 4.25 -2.54 2.46
CA VAL A 136 3.34 -2.00 1.43
C VAL A 136 3.46 -2.82 0.14
N LEU A 137 4.69 -3.06 -0.33
CA LEU A 137 4.91 -3.82 -1.56
C LEU A 137 4.34 -5.25 -1.43
N LEU A 138 4.66 -5.96 -0.35
CA LEU A 138 4.14 -7.30 -0.10
C LEU A 138 2.61 -7.31 0.03
N ALA A 139 2.05 -6.36 0.79
CA ALA A 139 0.63 -6.25 1.07
C ALA A 139 -0.24 -6.10 -0.19
N PHE A 140 0.25 -5.36 -1.19
CA PHE A 140 -0.54 -5.03 -2.37
C PHE A 140 -0.12 -5.78 -3.65
N VAL A 141 1.13 -6.27 -3.72
CA VAL A 141 1.63 -7.02 -4.88
C VAL A 141 1.41 -8.54 -4.72
N CYS A 142 1.52 -9.09 -3.50
CA CYS A 142 1.37 -10.53 -3.31
C CYS A 142 -0.03 -11.07 -3.61
N PRO A 143 -1.15 -10.47 -3.15
CA PRO A 143 -2.49 -11.02 -3.39
C PRO A 143 -2.83 -11.24 -4.88
N PRO A 144 -2.59 -10.27 -5.78
CA PRO A 144 -2.85 -10.47 -7.21
C PRO A 144 -1.91 -11.49 -7.87
N ILE A 145 -0.64 -11.57 -7.45
CA ILE A 145 0.28 -12.62 -7.92
C ILE A 145 -0.22 -14.00 -7.48
N ILE A 146 -0.65 -14.14 -6.23
CA ILE A 146 -1.18 -15.41 -5.71
C ILE A 146 -2.46 -15.80 -6.45
N LEU A 147 -3.38 -14.86 -6.68
CA LEU A 147 -4.59 -15.11 -7.48
C LEU A 147 -4.25 -15.60 -8.89
N LEU A 148 -3.29 -14.95 -9.55
CA LEU A 148 -2.86 -15.33 -10.89
C LEU A 148 -2.27 -16.74 -10.91
N LEU A 149 -1.42 -17.08 -9.94
CA LEU A 149 -0.87 -18.44 -9.80
C LEU A 149 -2.00 -19.46 -9.65
N PHE A 150 -3.03 -19.16 -8.87
CA PHE A 150 -4.20 -20.03 -8.73
C PHE A 150 -5.00 -20.19 -10.02
N ILE A 151 -5.23 -19.10 -10.77
CA ILE A 151 -5.92 -19.16 -12.07
C ILE A 151 -5.10 -20.00 -13.06
N LEU A 152 -3.77 -19.82 -13.10
CA LEU A 152 -2.87 -20.59 -13.95
C LEU A 152 -2.90 -22.09 -13.61
N LEU A 153 -2.93 -22.44 -12.32
CA LEU A 153 -3.00 -23.84 -11.89
C LEU A 153 -4.38 -24.46 -12.14
N ALA A 154 -5.46 -23.67 -12.06
CA ALA A 154 -6.84 -24.15 -12.26
C ALA A 154 -7.21 -24.37 -13.73
N LYS A 155 -6.68 -23.51 -14.62
CA LYS A 155 -7.15 -23.35 -16.01
C LYS A 155 -6.03 -23.44 -17.04
N GLY A 156 -4.81 -23.76 -16.62
CA GLY A 156 -3.58 -23.75 -17.42
C GLY A 156 -3.64 -24.40 -18.81
N PRO A 157 -4.36 -25.52 -19.05
CA PRO A 157 -4.45 -26.10 -20.39
C PRO A 157 -5.55 -25.49 -21.29
N ASP A 158 -6.56 -24.80 -20.73
CA ASP A 158 -7.76 -24.36 -21.47
C ASP A 158 -7.81 -22.85 -21.77
N LEU A 159 -6.97 -22.03 -21.12
CA LEU A 159 -6.91 -20.59 -21.35
C LEU A 159 -5.94 -20.26 -22.49
N PRO A 160 -6.37 -19.50 -23.52
CA PRO A 160 -5.44 -19.02 -24.53
C PRO A 160 -4.38 -18.14 -23.87
N GLY A 161 -3.09 -18.43 -24.12
CA GLY A 161 -1.96 -17.75 -23.47
C GLY A 161 -1.99 -16.22 -23.59
N ILE A 162 -2.64 -15.70 -24.63
CA ILE A 162 -2.86 -14.25 -24.85
C ILE A 162 -3.79 -13.65 -23.79
N ALA A 163 -4.84 -14.36 -23.36
CA ALA A 163 -5.75 -13.88 -22.31
C ALA A 163 -5.08 -13.86 -20.94
N LEU A 164 -4.23 -14.86 -20.65
CA LEU A 164 -3.41 -14.90 -19.44
C LEU A 164 -2.35 -13.80 -19.42
N PHE A 165 -1.67 -13.58 -20.56
CA PHE A 165 -0.73 -12.47 -20.70
C PHE A 165 -1.42 -11.12 -20.52
N GLY A 166 -2.57 -10.90 -21.18
CA GLY A 166 -3.35 -9.67 -21.04
C GLY A 166 -3.82 -9.41 -19.60
N LEU A 167 -4.31 -10.44 -18.90
CA LEU A 167 -4.71 -10.33 -17.49
C LEU A 167 -3.51 -10.00 -16.59
N PHE A 168 -2.37 -10.68 -16.79
CA PHE A 168 -1.14 -10.40 -16.04
C PHE A 168 -0.65 -8.96 -16.28
N THR A 169 -0.56 -8.54 -17.53
CA THR A 169 -0.13 -7.18 -17.88
C THR A 169 -1.06 -6.13 -17.31
N LEU A 170 -2.38 -6.37 -17.34
CA LEU A 170 -3.38 -5.47 -16.76
C LEU A 170 -3.21 -5.35 -15.24
N ILE A 171 -3.05 -6.46 -14.53
CA ILE A 171 -2.83 -6.50 -13.08
C ILE A 171 -1.53 -5.78 -12.72
N VAL A 172 -0.46 -6.07 -13.45
CA VAL A 172 0.84 -5.43 -13.25
C VAL A 172 0.74 -3.92 -13.50
N LEU A 173 0.05 -3.48 -14.55
CA LEU A 173 -0.17 -2.05 -14.81
C LEU A 173 -1.04 -1.36 -13.75
N LEU A 174 -2.10 -2.04 -13.27
CA LEU A 174 -2.99 -1.53 -12.22
C LEU A 174 -2.31 -1.40 -10.86
N LEU A 175 -1.24 -2.16 -10.60
CA LEU A 175 -0.53 -2.13 -9.32
C LEU A 175 0.77 -1.33 -9.40
N LEU A 176 1.58 -1.58 -10.43
CA LEU A 176 2.84 -0.88 -10.63
C LEU A 176 2.61 0.55 -11.11
N GLY A 177 1.61 0.81 -11.95
CA GLY A 177 1.30 2.17 -12.42
C GLY A 177 1.07 3.12 -11.25
N PRO A 178 0.11 2.85 -10.35
CA PRO A 178 -0.13 3.71 -9.20
C PRO A 178 1.02 3.71 -8.18
N PHE A 179 1.77 2.60 -8.04
CA PHE A 179 2.99 2.57 -7.23
C PHE A 179 4.10 3.47 -7.78
N PHE A 180 4.31 3.48 -9.10
CA PHE A 180 5.28 4.35 -9.77
C PHE A 180 4.83 5.81 -9.71
N ILE A 181 3.53 6.07 -9.87
CA ILE A 181 2.94 7.40 -9.66
C ILE A 181 3.22 7.87 -8.24
N TRP A 182 2.94 7.06 -7.22
CA TRP A 182 3.26 7.37 -5.83
C TRP A 182 4.76 7.63 -5.63
N ARG A 183 5.64 6.75 -6.14
CA ARG A 183 7.10 6.92 -6.02
C ARG A 183 7.60 8.19 -6.71
N PHE A 184 6.99 8.56 -7.84
CA PHE A 184 7.30 9.79 -8.57
C PHE A 184 6.85 11.04 -7.80
N PHE A 185 5.61 11.05 -7.31
CA PHE A 185 5.08 12.14 -6.48
C PHE A 185 5.83 12.28 -5.16
N SER A 186 6.11 11.17 -4.47
CA SER A 186 6.97 11.12 -3.29
C SER A 186 8.33 11.80 -3.55
N ARG A 187 9.01 11.45 -4.65
CA ARG A 187 10.30 12.07 -4.98
C ARG A 187 10.22 13.57 -5.26
N ARG A 188 9.14 14.05 -5.87
CA ARG A 188 8.91 15.48 -6.13
C ARG A 188 8.43 16.28 -4.91
N LEU A 189 7.83 15.61 -3.91
CA LEU A 189 7.28 16.26 -2.72
C LEU A 189 8.29 16.28 -1.56
N TYR A 190 9.28 15.38 -1.56
CA TYR A 190 10.33 15.29 -0.53
C TYR A 190 11.74 15.70 -1.01
N GLY A 191 11.94 16.00 -2.30
CA GLY A 191 13.19 16.49 -2.88
C GLY A 191 12.99 17.87 -3.49
#